data_AF-A0A419I5W5-F1
#
_entry.id   AF-A0A419I5W5-F1
#
_cell.length_a   1.000
_cell.length_b   1.000
_cell.length_c   1.000
_cell.angle_alpha   90.00
_cell.angle_beta   90.00
_cell.angle_gamma   90.00
#
_symmetry.space_group_name_H-M   'P 1'
#
loop_
_entity.id
_entity.type
_entity.pdbx_description
1 polymer ?
#
loop_
_entity_poly.entity_id
_entity_poly.type
_entity_poly.pdbx_seq_one_letter_code
_entity_poly.pdbx_strand_id
1 'polypeptide(L)'
;MDRRVHHRPARTRLGIVDELCPAGDLDDRLGEFARHLAGQPPAASQMIKTAVRQSEHGDLKSALDLIASHQGVAMATADSLEALAARAEGRPPIFVGR
;
A
#
# COMPACT_ATOMS: atom_id res chain seq x y z
N MET A 1 14.06 -11.91 -16.48
CA MET A 1 13.62 -10.62 -15.89
C MET A 1 13.05 -10.93 -14.52
N ASP A 2 13.94 -11.10 -13.55
CA ASP A 2 13.64 -11.40 -12.16
C ASP A 2 13.99 -10.14 -11.35
N ARG A 3 12.98 -9.34 -10.98
CA ARG A 3 13.12 -8.34 -9.93
C ARG A 3 12.15 -8.73 -8.84
N ARG A 4 12.66 -9.54 -7.91
CA ARG A 4 11.99 -9.99 -6.69
C ARG A 4 11.49 -8.77 -5.91
N VAL A 5 10.22 -8.43 -6.11
CA VAL A 5 9.46 -7.68 -5.13
C VAL A 5 9.11 -8.70 -4.06
N HIS A 6 9.98 -8.87 -3.05
CA HIS A 6 9.75 -9.43 -1.71
C HIS A 6 11.11 -9.56 -1.01
N HIS A 7 11.84 -8.45 -0.86
CA HIS A 7 12.85 -8.40 0.19
C HIS A 7 12.13 -8.06 1.50
N ARG A 8 11.49 -9.07 2.11
CA ARG A 8 11.00 -8.92 3.49
C ARG A 8 12.12 -9.37 4.42
N PRO A 9 12.81 -8.46 5.10
CA PRO A 9 13.66 -8.84 6.22
C PRO A 9 12.86 -9.60 7.29
N ALA A 10 13.59 -10.21 8.23
CA ALA A 10 13.00 -11.05 9.26
C ALA A 10 11.87 -10.33 10.01
N ARG A 11 10.79 -11.05 10.31
CA ARG A 11 9.67 -10.59 11.15
C ARG A 11 9.65 -11.36 12.45
N THR A 12 9.14 -10.75 13.51
CA THR A 12 8.89 -11.49 14.75
C THR A 12 7.78 -12.52 14.51
N ARG A 13 7.87 -13.68 15.18
CA ARG A 13 6.86 -14.76 15.07
C ARG A 13 5.45 -14.29 15.45
N LEU A 14 5.36 -13.25 16.27
CA LEU A 14 4.11 -12.67 16.76
C LEU A 14 3.49 -11.65 15.78
N GLY A 15 4.20 -11.25 14.71
CA GLY A 15 3.68 -10.31 13.72
C GLY A 15 3.58 -8.85 14.18
N ILE A 16 4.16 -8.52 15.34
CA ILE A 16 4.10 -7.17 15.95
C ILE A 16 4.88 -6.14 15.11
N VAL A 17 5.94 -6.59 14.41
CA VAL A 17 6.75 -5.74 13.55
C VAL A 17 6.69 -6.23 12.11
N ASP A 18 6.76 -5.29 11.17
CA ASP A 18 6.73 -5.59 9.74
C ASP A 18 8.12 -5.94 9.18
N GLU A 19 9.17 -5.40 9.78
CA GLU A 19 10.56 -5.53 9.32
C GLU A 19 11.54 -5.37 10.49
N LEU A 20 12.64 -6.14 10.47
CA LEU A 20 13.79 -6.03 11.35
C LEU A 20 15.04 -5.67 10.53
N CYS A 21 15.83 -4.72 11.00
CA CYS A 21 17.12 -4.38 10.40
C CYS A 21 18.23 -4.29 11.47
N PRO A 22 19.51 -4.40 11.09
CA PRO A 22 20.62 -4.04 11.96
C PRO A 22 20.47 -2.62 12.49
N ALA A 23 20.92 -2.36 13.72
CA ALA A 23 20.73 -1.06 14.36
C ALA A 23 21.34 0.11 13.57
N GLY A 24 22.44 -0.12 12.84
CA GLY A 24 23.10 0.89 12.01
C GLY A 24 22.35 1.25 10.72
N ASP A 25 21.38 0.44 10.31
CA ASP A 25 20.70 0.59 9.02
C ASP A 25 19.32 1.25 9.17
N LEU A 26 18.89 1.56 10.41
CA LEU A 26 17.52 2.00 10.69
C LEU A 26 17.12 3.25 9.90
N ASP A 27 17.98 4.27 9.85
CA ASP A 27 17.68 5.53 9.18
C ASP A 27 17.53 5.35 7.66
N ASP A 28 18.39 4.54 7.05
CA ASP A 28 18.34 4.23 5.62
C ASP A 28 17.06 3.46 5.27
N ARG A 29 16.75 2.41 6.05
CA ARG A 29 15.55 1.59 5.85
C ARG A 29 14.27 2.38 6.09
N LEU A 30 14.24 3.23 7.11
CA LEU A 30 13.14 4.14 7.38
C LEU A 30 12.94 5.14 6.23
N GLY A 31 14.02 5.71 5.70
CA GLY A 31 13.99 6.64 4.58
C GLY A 31 13.49 5.99 3.29
N GLU A 32 13.92 4.75 3.00
CA GLU A 32 13.38 3.95 1.90
C GLU A 32 11.87 3.70 2.05
N PHE A 33 11.45 3.26 3.23
CA PHE A 33 10.03 3.00 3.52
C PHE A 33 9.19 4.28 3.41
N ALA A 34 9.64 5.39 3.98
CA ALA A 34 8.94 6.67 3.94
C ALA A 34 8.78 7.18 2.50
N ARG A 35 9.82 7.06 1.67
CA ARG A 35 9.76 7.42 0.24
C ARG A 35 8.79 6.52 -0.52
N HIS A 36 8.81 5.21 -0.25
CA HIS A 36 7.89 4.28 -0.87
C HIS A 36 6.43 4.59 -0.51
N LEU A 37 6.16 4.86 0.78
CA LEU A 37 4.84 5.21 1.29
C LEU A 37 4.35 6.54 0.72
N ALA A 38 5.20 7.56 0.68
CA ALA A 38 4.89 8.87 0.10
C ALA A 38 4.62 8.79 -1.42
N GLY A 39 5.16 7.78 -2.09
CA GLY A 39 4.90 7.49 -3.49
C GLY A 39 3.66 6.65 -3.77
N GLN A 40 2.85 6.30 -2.76
CA GLN A 40 1.58 5.58 -2.94
C GLN A 40 0.42 6.55 -3.24
N PRO A 41 -0.65 6.11 -3.94
CA PRO A 41 -1.83 6.94 -4.18
C PRO A 41 -2.56 7.26 -2.86
N PRO A 42 -2.66 8.55 -2.45
CA PRO A 42 -3.18 8.91 -1.13
C PRO A 42 -4.62 8.47 -0.89
N ALA A 43 -5.51 8.67 -1.88
CA ALA A 43 -6.92 8.33 -1.76
C ALA A 43 -7.12 6.82 -1.56
N ALA A 44 -6.52 6.00 -2.41
CA ALA A 44 -6.60 4.54 -2.30
C ALA A 44 -5.97 4.03 -0.99
N SER A 45 -4.84 4.61 -0.55
CA SER A 45 -4.18 4.27 0.72
C SER A 45 -5.07 4.57 1.93
N GLN A 46 -5.80 5.70 1.90
CA GLN A 46 -6.76 6.04 2.95
C GLN A 46 -7.99 5.12 2.93
N MET A 47 -8.51 4.81 1.74
CA MET A 47 -9.66 3.92 1.58
C MET A 47 -9.37 2.53 2.14
N ILE A 48 -8.24 1.92 1.76
CA ILE A 48 -7.90 0.58 2.25
C ILE A 48 -7.64 0.58 3.77
N LYS A 49 -6.98 1.62 4.30
CA LYS A 49 -6.75 1.75 5.75
C LYS A 49 -8.07 1.87 6.52
N THR A 50 -9.03 2.61 5.97
CA THR A 50 -10.37 2.76 6.54
C THR A 50 -11.11 1.42 6.51
N ALA A 51 -11.10 0.72 5.38
CA ALA A 51 -11.77 -0.57 5.23
C ALA A 51 -11.22 -1.63 6.20
N VAL A 52 -9.89 -1.68 6.38
CA VAL A 52 -9.24 -2.58 7.35
C VAL A 52 -9.70 -2.27 8.78
N ARG A 53 -9.74 -1.00 9.18
CA ARG A 53 -10.21 -0.59 10.52
C ARG A 53 -11.68 -0.92 10.74
N GLN A 54 -12.53 -0.68 9.73
CA GLN A 54 -13.96 -0.98 9.83
C GLN A 54 -14.23 -2.49 9.89
N SER A 55 -13.36 -3.29 9.29
CA SER A 55 -13.47 -4.75 9.29
C SER A 55 -13.00 -5.42 10.58
N GLU A 56 -12.36 -4.68 11.50
CA GLU A 56 -11.74 -5.21 12.74
C GLU A 56 -12.74 -5.97 13.64
N HIS A 57 -14.01 -5.56 13.62
CA HIS A 57 -15.06 -6.12 14.49
C HIS A 57 -16.11 -6.94 13.71
N GLY A 58 -15.93 -7.10 12.40
CA GLY A 58 -16.90 -7.76 11.51
C GLY A 58 -16.50 -9.18 11.11
N ASP A 59 -17.40 -9.89 10.42
CA ASP A 59 -17.05 -11.14 9.77
C ASP A 59 -16.37 -10.92 8.40
N LEU A 60 -15.71 -11.96 7.90
CA LEU A 60 -15.00 -11.92 6.62
C LEU A 60 -15.90 -11.51 5.46
N LYS A 61 -17.16 -11.96 5.45
CA LYS A 61 -18.09 -11.67 4.36
C LYS A 61 -18.40 -10.17 4.30
N SER A 62 -18.72 -9.58 5.44
CA SER A 62 -19.01 -8.15 5.59
C SER A 62 -17.79 -7.30 5.24
N ALA A 63 -16.60 -7.75 5.62
CA ALA A 63 -15.34 -7.09 5.24
C ALA A 63 -15.11 -7.10 3.73
N LEU A 64 -15.35 -8.23 3.05
CA LEU A 64 -15.22 -8.34 1.60
C LEU A 64 -16.27 -7.50 0.87
N ASP A 65 -17.52 -7.49 1.35
CA ASP A 65 -18.58 -6.65 0.80
C ASP A 65 -18.24 -5.16 0.92
N LEU A 66 -17.67 -4.75 2.06
CA LEU A 66 -17.17 -3.39 2.28
C LEU A 66 -16.05 -3.05 1.29
N ILE A 67 -15.05 -3.91 1.12
CA ILE A 67 -13.96 -3.69 0.16
C ILE A 67 -14.51 -3.56 -1.27
N ALA A 68 -15.41 -4.46 -1.67
CA ALA A 68 -16.02 -4.45 -3.00
C ALA A 68 -16.76 -3.14 -3.27
N SER A 69 -17.50 -2.61 -2.29
CA SER A 69 -18.18 -1.31 -2.42
C SER A 69 -17.23 -0.13 -2.64
N HIS A 70 -16.02 -0.19 -2.07
CA HIS A 70 -15.00 0.85 -2.21
C HIS A 70 -14.21 0.72 -3.52
N GLN A 71 -14.10 -0.49 -4.08
CA GLN A 71 -13.26 -0.77 -5.23
C GLN A 71 -13.67 0.04 -6.47
N GLY A 72 -14.97 0.19 -6.73
CA GLY A 72 -15.47 0.97 -7.86
C GLY A 72 -15.05 2.44 -7.79
N VAL A 73 -15.12 3.03 -6.59
CA VAL A 73 -14.67 4.41 -6.34
C VAL A 73 -13.15 4.51 -6.49
N ALA A 74 -12.39 3.58 -5.91
CA ALA A 74 -10.94 3.58 -5.98
C ALA A 74 -10.45 3.54 -7.44
N MET A 75 -11.05 2.68 -8.28
CA MET A 75 -10.70 2.54 -9.69
C MET A 75 -11.07 3.77 -10.55
N ALA A 76 -12.03 4.59 -10.10
CA ALA A 76 -12.49 5.78 -10.81
C ALA A 76 -11.69 7.06 -10.46
N THR A 77 -10.77 7.00 -9.50
CA THR A 77 -9.92 8.13 -9.12
C THR A 77 -8.95 8.54 -10.24
N ALA A 78 -8.54 9.81 -10.25
CA ALA A 78 -7.51 10.28 -11.17
C ALA A 78 -6.18 9.56 -10.92
N ASP A 79 -5.87 9.26 -9.66
CA ASP A 79 -4.69 8.49 -9.29
C ASP A 79 -4.70 7.06 -9.87
N SER A 80 -5.86 6.40 -9.94
CA SER A 80 -5.97 5.08 -10.59
C SER A 80 -5.74 5.15 -12.10
N LEU A 81 -6.27 6.19 -12.76
CA LEU A 81 -6.02 6.41 -14.19
C LEU A 81 -4.55 6.71 -14.47
N GLU A 82 -3.93 7.54 -13.64
CA GLU A 82 -2.50 7.86 -13.71
C GLU A 82 -1.62 6.63 -13.47
N ALA A 83 -1.96 5.78 -12.49
CA ALA A 83 -1.23 4.53 -12.26
C ALA A 83 -1.23 3.63 -13.50
N LEU A 84 -2.36 3.53 -14.19
CA LEU A 84 -2.47 2.76 -15.44
C LEU A 84 -1.67 3.39 -16.57
N ALA A 85 -1.75 4.71 -16.75
CA ALA A 85 -1.01 5.44 -17.77
C ALA A 85 0.51 5.35 -17.56
N ALA A 86 0.97 5.67 -16.34
CA ALA A 86 2.39 5.62 -15.98
C ALA A 86 2.99 4.22 -16.17
N ARG A 87 2.22 3.16 -15.82
CA ARG A 87 2.62 1.78 -16.06
C ARG A 87 2.73 1.46 -17.56
N ALA A 88 1.78 1.92 -18.38
CA ALA A 88 1.82 1.71 -19.82
C ALA A 88 3.01 2.45 -20.48
N GLU A 89 3.35 3.62 -19.96
CA GLU A 89 4.45 4.47 -20.44
C GLU A 89 5.82 4.12 -19.84
N GLY A 90 5.88 3.23 -18.84
CA GLY A 90 7.13 2.83 -18.19
C GLY A 90 7.78 3.93 -17.33
N ARG A 91 6.98 4.89 -16.83
CA ARG A 91 7.43 6.01 -16.00
C ARG A 91 6.88 5.89 -14.56
N PRO A 92 7.48 6.60 -13.59
CA PRO A 92 6.87 6.74 -12.26
C PRO A 92 5.52 7.48 -12.33
N PRO A 93 4.51 7.07 -11.56
CA PRO A 93 3.24 7.78 -11.45
C PRO A 93 3.36 9.05 -10.59
N ILE A 94 2.51 10.04 -10.85
CA ILE A 94 2.36 11.26 -10.06
C ILE A 94 0.97 11.32 -9.44
N PHE A 95 0.88 10.97 -8.16
CA PHE A 95 -0.40 10.96 -7.45
C PHE A 95 -0.74 12.33 -6.85
N VAL A 96 -2.02 12.70 -6.97
CA VAL A 96 -2.59 13.99 -6.54
C VAL A 96 -3.69 13.82 -5.48
N GLY A 97 -4.06 12.59 -5.14
CA GLY A 97 -4.99 12.29 -4.04
C GLY A 97 -6.47 12.48 -4.37
N ARG A 98 -6.85 12.35 -5.65
CA ARG A 98 -8.23 12.49 -6.15
C ARG A 98 -8.52 11.49 -7.25
#